data_AF-A0A538TFP8-F1
#
_entry.id   AF-A0A538TFP8-F1
#
_cell.length_a   1.000
_cell.length_b   1.000
_cell.length_c   1.000
_cell.angle_alpha   90.00
_cell.angle_beta   90.00
_cell.angle_gamma   90.00
#
_symmetry.space_group_name_H-M   'P 1'
#
loop_
_entity.id
_entity.type
_entity.pdbx_description
1 polymer ?
#
loop_
_entity_poly.entity_id
_entity_poly.type
_entity_poly.pdbx_seq_one_letter_code
_entity_poly.pdbx_strand_id
1 'polypeptide(L)'
;MLPLGLAIAVCVAVVAGCGKKDKIVGPPATPRYPALTSPELVLVALRTAYTGKDSTEYKLLFDQDYLGTSVALRTQSPIDTLTFADEAQHIAALARSTTAIVELQLTPTMTRSRDPGDPPGWALIQNPIYGLTIYDGPNVYGVGVGSETIEFRFIPTPDSTSPTDTTWKIIRWSEIAY
;
A
#
# COMPACT_ATOMS: atom_id res chain seq x y z
N MET A 1 -24.43 13.91 -73.24
CA MET A 1 -23.56 14.65 -72.31
C MET A 1 -22.15 14.06 -72.42
N LEU A 2 -21.23 14.73 -73.13
CA LEU A 2 -19.76 14.62 -72.93
C LEU A 2 -19.40 15.46 -71.68
N PRO A 3 -18.20 15.39 -71.05
CA PRO A 3 -17.00 14.56 -71.32
C PRO A 3 -16.27 14.07 -70.03
N LEU A 4 -14.97 13.73 -70.17
CA LEU A 4 -13.89 13.79 -69.17
C LEU A 4 -13.78 12.57 -68.24
N GLY A 5 -12.72 11.76 -68.34
CA GLY A 5 -11.33 12.10 -68.00
C GLY A 5 -11.03 11.41 -66.66
N LEU A 6 -9.88 10.86 -66.32
CA LEU A 6 -8.50 11.03 -66.74
C LEU A 6 -7.76 9.85 -66.05
N ALA A 7 -6.73 9.30 -66.69
CA ALA A 7 -5.78 8.40 -66.04
C ALA A 7 -5.13 9.07 -64.81
N ILE A 8 -4.59 8.29 -63.88
CA ILE A 8 -3.27 8.51 -63.23
C ILE A 8 -2.98 7.31 -62.31
N ALA A 9 -1.93 6.56 -62.68
CA ALA A 9 -1.16 5.67 -61.82
C ALA A 9 -0.38 6.49 -60.76
N VAL A 10 0.50 5.85 -59.99
CA VAL A 10 1.51 6.49 -59.09
C VAL A 10 0.95 6.73 -57.68
N CYS A 11 1.54 6.33 -56.56
CA CYS A 11 2.89 5.86 -56.25
C CYS A 11 2.87 4.97 -55.00
N VAL A 12 3.74 3.97 -54.99
CA VAL A 12 4.16 3.24 -53.79
C VAL A 12 4.97 4.20 -52.91
N ALA A 13 4.52 4.45 -51.69
CA ALA A 13 5.36 5.00 -50.63
C ALA A 13 5.69 3.87 -49.64
N VAL A 14 6.79 3.15 -49.89
CA VAL A 14 7.41 2.32 -48.85
C VAL A 14 8.06 3.28 -47.88
N VAL A 15 7.35 3.63 -46.81
CA VAL A 15 7.93 4.38 -45.70
C VAL A 15 8.92 3.45 -45.01
N ALA A 16 10.21 3.67 -45.26
CA ALA A 16 11.29 3.15 -44.44
C ALA A 16 11.22 3.83 -43.06
N GLY A 17 10.35 3.30 -42.19
CA GLY A 17 10.27 3.70 -40.80
C GLY A 17 11.43 3.09 -40.02
N CYS A 18 12.29 3.95 -39.46
CA CYS A 18 13.35 3.59 -38.52
C CYS A 18 12.81 2.64 -37.44
N GLY A 19 13.16 1.35 -37.57
CA GLY A 19 12.84 0.32 -36.60
C GLY A 19 13.62 0.54 -35.30
N LYS A 20 13.11 1.41 -34.43
CA LYS A 20 13.31 1.19 -33.00
C LYS A 20 12.54 -0.09 -32.69
N LYS A 21 13.25 -1.14 -32.32
CA LYS A 21 12.63 -2.37 -31.85
C LYS A 21 11.81 -1.98 -30.63
N ASP A 22 10.49 -1.87 -30.80
CA ASP A 22 9.56 -1.84 -29.68
C ASP A 22 9.87 -3.10 -28.88
N LYS A 23 10.58 -2.92 -27.77
CA LYS A 23 10.76 -3.99 -26.81
C LYS A 23 9.34 -4.25 -26.34
N ILE A 24 8.79 -5.41 -26.69
CA ILE A 24 7.58 -5.92 -26.05
C ILE A 24 7.97 -6.04 -24.57
N VAL A 25 7.69 -4.99 -23.79
CA VAL A 25 7.78 -5.03 -22.35
C VAL A 25 6.59 -5.90 -21.96
N GLY A 26 6.87 -7.10 -21.48
CA GLY A 26 5.83 -7.96 -20.93
C GLY A 26 5.04 -7.21 -19.84
N PRO A 27 3.87 -7.73 -19.46
CA PRO A 27 3.10 -7.14 -18.36
C PRO A 27 4.01 -6.91 -17.14
N PRO A 28 3.85 -5.79 -16.42
CA PRO A 28 4.66 -5.50 -15.24
C PRO A 28 4.63 -6.72 -14.31
N ALA A 29 5.81 -7.12 -13.83
CA ALA A 29 5.93 -8.27 -12.94
C ALA A 29 5.04 -8.03 -11.71
N THR A 30 4.16 -9.00 -11.43
CA THR A 30 3.31 -8.95 -10.23
C THR A 30 4.19 -8.84 -9.00
N PRO A 31 3.91 -7.90 -8.08
CA PRO A 31 4.64 -7.80 -6.82
C PRO A 31 4.60 -9.12 -6.07
N ARG A 32 5.71 -9.47 -5.41
CA ARG A 32 5.78 -10.67 -4.55
C ARG A 32 5.59 -10.27 -3.10
N TYR A 33 4.59 -10.86 -2.45
CA TYR A 33 4.29 -10.64 -1.04
C TYR A 33 4.91 -11.75 -0.19
N PRO A 34 5.44 -11.43 1.01
CA PRO A 34 5.85 -12.46 1.94
C PRO A 34 4.63 -13.20 2.50
N ALA A 35 4.83 -14.44 2.95
CA ALA A 35 3.81 -15.12 3.73
C ALA A 35 3.58 -14.37 5.05
N LEU A 36 2.33 -14.22 5.47
CA LEU A 36 1.95 -13.44 6.66
C LEU A 36 2.15 -14.22 7.97
N THR A 37 3.26 -14.94 8.09
CA THR A 37 3.53 -15.87 9.22
C THR A 37 4.11 -15.18 10.45
N SER A 38 4.43 -13.88 10.37
CA SER A 38 4.81 -13.06 11.52
C SER A 38 4.31 -11.61 11.38
N PRO A 39 4.12 -10.87 12.48
CA PRO A 39 3.78 -9.44 12.47
C PRO A 39 4.72 -8.57 11.62
N GLU A 40 6.03 -8.86 11.66
CA GLU A 40 7.03 -8.15 10.87
C GLU A 40 6.83 -8.36 9.37
N LEU A 41 6.48 -9.58 8.95
CA LEU A 41 6.18 -9.88 7.56
C LEU A 41 4.87 -9.23 7.09
N VAL A 42 3.89 -9.04 7.99
CA VAL A 42 2.70 -8.25 7.70
C VAL A 42 3.06 -6.80 7.39
N LEU A 43 3.98 -6.20 8.14
CA LEU A 43 4.44 -4.83 7.86
C LEU A 43 5.25 -4.73 6.57
N VAL A 44 6.07 -5.74 6.25
CA VAL A 44 6.76 -5.81 4.95
C VAL A 44 5.76 -5.92 3.80
N ALA A 45 4.71 -6.73 3.95
CA ALA A 45 3.62 -6.82 2.98
C ALA A 45 2.85 -5.50 2.88
N LEU A 46 2.59 -4.82 4.00
CA LEU A 46 1.97 -3.49 4.07
C LEU A 46 2.76 -2.48 3.25
N ARG A 47 4.08 -2.41 3.45
CA ARG A 47 4.95 -1.55 2.65
C ARG A 47 4.80 -1.85 1.16
N THR A 48 4.89 -3.11 0.75
CA THR A 48 4.79 -3.51 -0.66
C THR A 48 3.42 -3.14 -1.24
N ALA A 49 2.33 -3.48 -0.55
CA ALA A 49 0.97 -3.19 -1.00
C ALA A 49 0.72 -1.68 -1.08
N TYR A 50 1.16 -0.92 -0.07
CA TYR A 50 0.88 0.51 0.03
C TYR A 50 1.65 1.31 -1.02
N THR A 51 2.95 1.05 -1.17
CA THR A 51 3.80 1.68 -2.20
C THR A 51 3.34 1.32 -3.62
N GLY A 52 2.90 0.08 -3.83
CA GLY A 52 2.31 -0.38 -5.09
C GLY A 52 0.87 0.06 -5.31
N LYS A 53 0.23 0.68 -4.31
CA LYS A 53 -1.20 1.06 -4.30
C LYS A 53 -2.11 -0.14 -4.62
N ASP A 54 -1.70 -1.34 -4.21
CA ASP A 54 -2.43 -2.58 -4.45
C ASP A 54 -3.56 -2.73 -3.43
N SER A 55 -4.74 -2.23 -3.81
CA SER A 55 -5.92 -2.27 -2.94
C SER A 55 -6.43 -3.68 -2.62
N THR A 56 -6.04 -4.71 -3.38
CA THR A 56 -6.49 -6.09 -3.13
C THR A 56 -5.66 -6.68 -2.00
N GLU A 57 -4.34 -6.65 -2.17
CA GLU A 57 -3.41 -7.19 -1.19
C GLU A 57 -3.40 -6.35 0.10
N TYR A 58 -3.54 -5.03 0.00
CA TYR A 58 -3.62 -4.15 1.16
C TYR A 58 -4.75 -4.55 2.11
N LYS A 59 -5.94 -4.87 1.59
CA LYS A 59 -7.10 -5.28 2.42
C LYS A 59 -6.89 -6.59 3.16
N LEU A 60 -6.10 -7.51 2.62
CA LEU A 60 -5.84 -8.81 3.27
C LEU A 60 -5.02 -8.68 4.55
N LEU A 61 -4.31 -7.56 4.72
CA LEU A 61 -3.45 -7.30 5.86
C LEU A 61 -4.20 -6.88 7.12
N PHE A 62 -5.44 -6.42 6.97
CA PHE A 62 -6.25 -5.92 8.07
C PHE A 62 -7.31 -6.92 8.48
N ASP A 63 -7.57 -6.97 9.78
CA ASP A 63 -8.73 -7.69 10.31
C ASP A 63 -10.02 -6.89 10.06
N GLN A 64 -11.16 -7.58 10.03
CA GLN A 64 -12.45 -6.93 9.78
C GLN A 64 -12.85 -6.00 10.92
N ASP A 65 -12.42 -6.32 12.15
CA ASP A 65 -12.65 -5.50 13.34
C ASP A 65 -11.53 -4.46 13.55
N TYR A 66 -10.75 -4.15 12.50
CA TYR A 66 -9.67 -3.17 12.58
C TYR A 66 -10.16 -1.79 13.00
N LEU A 67 -9.40 -1.18 13.91
CA LEU A 67 -9.58 0.20 14.33
C LEU A 67 -8.24 0.95 14.37
N GLY A 68 -8.17 2.04 13.63
CA GLY A 68 -7.08 3.00 13.63
C GLY A 68 -7.44 4.24 14.46
N THR A 69 -6.49 4.81 15.20
CA THR A 69 -6.72 6.06 15.96
C THR A 69 -5.53 7.00 15.85
N SER A 70 -5.76 8.27 15.52
CA SER A 70 -4.74 9.33 15.63
C SER A 70 -5.07 10.25 16.81
N VAL A 71 -4.08 10.55 17.64
CA VAL A 71 -4.20 11.37 18.84
C VAL A 71 -3.21 12.53 18.79
N ALA A 72 -3.69 13.76 18.97
CA ALA A 72 -2.83 14.93 19.15
C ALA A 72 -2.38 15.01 20.61
N LEU A 73 -1.08 15.11 20.85
CA LEU A 73 -0.54 15.26 22.21
C LEU A 73 -1.06 16.48 22.95
N ARG A 74 -1.39 17.56 22.22
CA ARG A 74 -1.88 18.81 22.82
C ARG A 74 -3.29 18.70 23.40
N THR A 75 -4.13 17.81 22.87
CA THR A 75 -5.55 17.71 23.26
C THR A 75 -5.87 16.38 23.93
N GLN A 76 -4.99 15.37 23.83
CA GLN A 76 -5.18 13.99 24.33
C GLN A 76 -6.54 13.38 23.96
N SER A 77 -7.19 13.92 22.94
CA SER A 77 -8.45 13.46 22.40
C SER A 77 -8.17 12.84 21.04
N PRO A 78 -8.79 11.70 20.69
CA PRO A 78 -8.72 11.17 19.34
C PRO A 78 -9.11 12.28 18.36
N ILE A 79 -8.19 12.60 17.46
CA ILE A 79 -8.46 13.54 16.37
C ILE A 79 -9.37 12.84 15.36
N ASP A 80 -9.05 11.58 15.08
CA ASP A 80 -9.76 10.79 14.10
C ASP A 80 -9.71 9.29 14.45
N THR A 81 -10.70 8.55 13.93
CA THR A 81 -10.78 7.10 14.04
C THR A 81 -10.99 6.52 12.66
N LEU A 82 -10.11 5.62 12.24
CA LEU A 82 -10.10 5.00 10.92
C LEU A 82 -10.58 3.56 11.02
N THR A 83 -11.59 3.18 10.27
CA THR A 83 -12.07 1.80 10.19
C THR A 83 -11.42 1.03 9.05
N PHE A 84 -11.66 -0.27 8.99
CA PHE A 84 -11.28 -1.09 7.83
C PHE A 84 -11.82 -0.51 6.50
N ALA A 85 -13.04 0.02 6.51
CA ALA A 85 -13.66 0.60 5.33
C ALA A 85 -12.92 1.88 4.87
N ASP A 86 -12.46 2.69 5.83
CA ASP A 86 -11.73 3.93 5.55
C ASP A 86 -10.35 3.62 4.94
N GLU A 87 -9.63 2.65 5.51
CA GLU A 87 -8.36 2.13 4.95
C GLU A 87 -8.53 1.60 3.52
N ALA A 88 -9.57 0.80 3.30
CA ALA A 88 -9.92 0.25 1.99
C ALA A 88 -10.26 1.35 0.97
N GLN A 89 -10.96 2.40 1.40
CA GLN A 89 -11.30 3.54 0.56
C GLN A 89 -10.07 4.39 0.24
N HIS A 90 -9.20 4.62 1.24
CA HIS A 90 -7.97 5.38 1.10
C HIS A 90 -7.03 4.76 0.05
N ILE A 91 -6.71 3.47 0.19
CA ILE A 91 -5.84 2.79 -0.78
C ILE A 91 -6.46 2.76 -2.19
N ALA A 92 -7.79 2.61 -2.30
CA ALA A 92 -8.49 2.65 -3.58
C ALA A 92 -8.49 4.06 -4.21
N ALA A 93 -8.51 5.12 -3.40
CA ALA A 93 -8.35 6.49 -3.88
C ALA A 93 -6.93 6.70 -4.46
N LEU A 94 -5.90 6.27 -3.74
CA LEU A 94 -4.51 6.35 -4.20
C LEU A 94 -4.28 5.54 -5.48
N ALA A 95 -4.84 4.32 -5.55
CA ALA A 95 -4.73 3.46 -6.74
C ALA A 95 -5.34 4.10 -7.99
N ARG A 96 -6.41 4.90 -7.84
CA ARG A 96 -7.04 5.64 -8.94
C ARG A 96 -6.30 6.91 -9.33
N SER A 97 -5.52 7.50 -8.42
CA SER A 97 -4.72 8.68 -8.75
C SER A 97 -3.49 8.28 -9.58
N THR A 98 -3.39 8.88 -10.77
CA THR A 98 -2.25 8.72 -11.68
C THR A 98 -1.02 9.51 -11.23
N THR A 99 -1.20 10.50 -10.36
CA THR A 99 -0.14 11.35 -9.82
C THR A 99 0.31 10.91 -8.44
N ALA A 100 -0.47 10.06 -7.76
CA ALA A 100 -0.12 9.60 -6.43
C ALA A 100 1.13 8.71 -6.44
N ILE A 101 2.13 9.09 -5.65
CA ILE A 101 3.33 8.30 -5.36
C ILE A 101 3.40 8.11 -3.86
N VAL A 102 3.55 6.86 -3.42
CA VAL A 102 3.65 6.50 -2.01
C VAL A 102 5.02 5.90 -1.75
N GLU A 103 5.74 6.50 -0.81
CA GLU A 103 7.02 6.01 -0.33
C GLU A 103 6.87 5.67 1.15
N LEU A 104 6.93 4.39 1.48
CA LEU A 104 6.90 3.90 2.86
C LEU A 104 8.22 3.20 3.17
N GLN A 105 8.91 3.68 4.20
CA GLN A 105 10.15 3.13 4.72
C GLN A 105 9.90 2.57 6.11
N LEU A 106 10.21 1.28 6.28
CA LEU A 106 10.16 0.63 7.59
C LEU A 106 11.49 0.80 8.31
N THR A 107 11.46 0.74 9.64
CA THR A 107 12.67 0.67 10.44
C THR A 107 13.44 -0.63 10.12
N PRO A 108 14.79 -0.61 10.12
CA PRO A 108 15.58 -1.79 9.79
C PRO A 108 15.38 -2.95 10.77
N THR A 109 15.05 -2.61 12.02
CA THR A 109 14.81 -3.57 13.10
C THR A 109 13.46 -3.27 13.71
N MET A 110 12.53 -4.20 13.55
CA MET A 110 11.23 -4.20 14.22
C MET A 110 11.30 -5.20 15.37
N THR A 111 10.98 -4.73 16.58
CA THR A 111 10.95 -5.58 17.77
C THR A 111 9.51 -5.84 18.15
N ARG A 112 9.12 -7.11 18.13
CA ARG A 112 7.84 -7.57 18.66
C ARG A 112 7.85 -7.56 20.18
N SER A 113 6.82 -6.98 20.76
CA SER A 113 6.52 -7.02 22.19
C SER A 113 5.09 -7.48 22.44
N ARG A 114 4.69 -7.50 23.72
CA ARG A 114 3.32 -7.74 24.18
C ARG A 114 2.92 -6.59 25.08
N ASP A 115 1.68 -6.12 24.91
CA ASP A 115 1.04 -5.21 25.84
C ASP A 115 0.19 -6.03 26.83
N PRO A 116 0.37 -5.90 28.15
CA PRO A 116 -0.47 -6.58 29.14
C PRO A 116 -1.96 -6.23 29.05
N GLY A 117 -2.31 -5.10 28.43
CA GLY A 117 -3.69 -4.70 28.20
C GLY A 117 -4.35 -5.35 26.97
N ASP A 118 -3.57 -5.97 26.08
CA ASP A 118 -4.10 -6.61 24.88
C ASP A 118 -4.53 -8.06 25.16
N PRO A 119 -5.51 -8.60 24.38
CA PRO A 119 -5.89 -10.00 24.46
C PRO A 119 -4.71 -10.98 24.28
N PRO A 120 -4.76 -12.17 24.90
CA PRO A 120 -3.72 -13.18 24.74
C PRO A 120 -3.46 -13.52 23.27
N GLY A 121 -2.17 -13.62 22.92
CA GLY A 121 -1.73 -13.97 21.57
C GLY A 121 -1.49 -12.76 20.67
N TRP A 122 -1.99 -11.58 21.03
CA TRP A 122 -1.70 -10.36 20.28
C TRP A 122 -0.20 -10.02 20.32
N ALA A 123 0.22 -9.29 19.29
CA ALA A 123 1.58 -8.77 19.18
C ALA A 123 1.54 -7.25 19.00
N LEU A 124 2.52 -6.56 19.57
CA LEU A 124 2.72 -5.13 19.40
C LEU A 124 4.05 -4.89 18.69
N ILE A 125 4.07 -3.98 17.72
CA ILE A 125 5.29 -3.39 17.17
C ILE A 125 5.15 -1.87 17.26
N GLN A 126 6.08 -1.24 17.97
CA GLN A 126 6.15 0.21 18.12
C GLN A 126 7.19 0.80 17.17
N ASN A 127 6.85 1.97 16.62
CA ASN A 127 7.63 2.75 15.66
C ASN A 127 8.22 1.92 14.50
N PRO A 128 7.40 1.14 13.77
CA PRO A 128 7.90 0.39 12.63
C PRO A 128 8.14 1.25 11.38
N ILE A 129 7.64 2.48 11.34
CA ILE A 129 7.76 3.37 10.19
C ILE A 129 8.91 4.34 10.44
N TYR A 130 9.91 4.29 9.55
CA TYR A 130 11.02 5.25 9.52
C TYR A 130 10.63 6.53 8.78
N GLY A 131 9.85 6.40 7.71
CA GLY A 131 9.33 7.53 6.97
C GLY A 131 8.18 7.13 6.07
N LEU A 132 7.22 8.03 5.91
CA LEU A 132 6.12 7.92 4.96
C LEU A 132 6.05 9.23 4.19
N THR A 133 6.01 9.15 2.87
CA THR A 133 5.72 10.30 2.04
C THR A 133 4.67 9.93 1.00
N ILE A 134 3.66 10.77 0.85
CA ILE A 134 2.62 10.66 -0.16
C ILE A 134 2.65 11.94 -0.97
N TYR A 135 2.99 11.82 -2.24
CA TYR A 135 2.87 12.89 -3.22
C TYR A 135 1.58 12.67 -3.99
N ASP A 136 0.75 13.70 -4.16
CA ASP A 136 -0.37 13.67 -5.09
C ASP A 136 -0.53 15.02 -5.78
N GLY A 137 0.08 15.14 -6.97
CA GLY A 137 0.15 16.40 -7.70
C GLY A 137 0.94 17.46 -6.91
N PRO A 138 0.35 18.63 -6.59
CA PRO A 138 1.01 19.66 -5.80
C PRO A 138 1.00 19.38 -4.29
N ASN A 139 0.22 18.39 -3.84
CA ASN A 139 0.07 18.09 -2.42
C ASN A 139 1.13 17.09 -1.97
N VAL A 140 1.72 17.34 -0.81
CA VAL A 140 2.68 16.43 -0.17
C VAL A 140 2.25 16.23 1.27
N TYR A 141 2.08 14.97 1.65
CA TYR A 141 1.94 14.55 3.04
C TYR A 141 3.19 13.76 3.42
N GLY A 142 3.74 14.01 4.60
CA GLY A 142 4.97 13.37 5.05
C GLY A 142 4.98 13.16 6.55
N VAL A 143 5.41 11.98 6.98
CA VAL A 143 5.68 11.60 8.36
C VAL A 143 7.11 11.14 8.44
N GLY A 144 7.86 11.63 9.42
CA GLY A 144 9.28 11.33 9.61
C GLY A 144 9.58 10.77 10.98
N VAL A 145 10.81 10.26 11.16
CA VAL A 145 11.27 9.81 12.47
C VAL A 145 11.11 10.92 13.51
N GLY A 146 10.42 10.60 14.61
CA GLY A 146 10.29 11.49 15.76
C GLY A 146 9.21 12.57 15.64
N SER A 147 8.44 12.62 14.54
CA SER A 147 7.24 13.47 14.47
C SER A 147 6.05 12.86 15.19
N GLU A 148 6.01 11.52 15.26
CA GLU A 148 4.89 10.76 15.81
C GLU A 148 5.40 9.47 16.47
N THR A 149 4.65 8.94 17.44
CA THR A 149 4.76 7.52 17.84
C THR A 149 3.69 6.74 17.12
N ILE A 150 4.09 5.68 16.41
CA ILE A 150 3.19 4.81 15.67
C ILE A 150 3.26 3.40 16.25
N GLU A 151 2.11 2.82 16.57
CA GLU A 151 2.02 1.46 17.07
C GLU A 151 1.10 0.63 16.17
N PHE A 152 1.51 -0.60 15.88
CA PHE A 152 0.66 -1.60 15.25
C PHE A 152 0.45 -2.76 16.21
N ARG A 153 -0.81 -3.18 16.35
CA ARG A 153 -1.17 -4.41 17.04
C ARG A 153 -1.68 -5.44 16.03
N PHE A 154 -1.31 -6.68 16.29
CA PHE A 154 -1.57 -7.79 15.38
C PHE A 154 -2.29 -8.91 16.11
N ILE A 155 -3.26 -9.50 15.42
CA ILE A 155 -3.99 -10.67 15.87
C ILE A 155 -3.53 -11.90 15.07
N PRO A 156 -3.26 -13.04 15.73
CA PRO A 156 -3.03 -14.29 15.03
C PRO A 156 -4.37 -14.86 14.52
N THR A 157 -4.38 -15.34 13.29
CA THR A 157 -5.48 -16.10 12.69
C THR A 157 -4.97 -17.51 12.41
N PRO A 158 -5.26 -18.48 13.30
CA PRO A 158 -4.92 -19.88 13.07
C PRO A 158 -5.67 -20.40 11.84
N ASP A 159 -4.98 -21.15 10.97
CA ASP A 159 -5.65 -21.85 9.89
C ASP A 159 -6.52 -22.98 10.47
N SER A 160 -7.82 -22.96 10.13
CA SER A 160 -8.79 -23.98 10.53
C SER A 160 -8.45 -25.40 10.04
N THR A 161 -7.61 -25.51 9.01
CA THR A 161 -7.18 -26.77 8.38
C THR A 161 -5.77 -27.21 8.82
N SER A 162 -4.99 -26.29 9.38
CA SER A 162 -3.63 -26.53 9.89
C SER A 162 -3.34 -25.59 11.06
N PRO A 163 -3.64 -25.98 12.31
CA PRO A 163 -3.47 -25.11 13.48
C PRO A 163 -2.03 -24.65 13.70
N THR A 164 -1.06 -25.31 13.08
CA THR A 164 0.36 -24.92 13.08
C THR A 164 0.65 -23.76 12.12
N ASP A 165 -0.19 -23.55 11.12
CA ASP A 165 -0.09 -22.42 10.20
C ASP A 165 -0.89 -21.24 10.76
N THR A 166 -0.19 -20.32 11.40
CA THR A 166 -0.76 -19.08 11.90
C THR A 166 -0.43 -17.95 10.95
N THR A 167 -1.46 -17.29 10.43
CA THR A 167 -1.32 -16.01 9.73
C THR A 167 -1.53 -14.85 10.71
N TRP A 168 -1.05 -13.67 10.37
CA TRP A 168 -1.18 -12.47 11.19
C TRP A 168 -1.87 -11.37 10.40
N LYS A 169 -2.67 -10.56 11.10
CA LYS A 169 -3.33 -9.37 10.56
C LYS A 169 -3.19 -8.19 11.50
N ILE A 170 -3.23 -6.99 10.96
CA ILE A 170 -3.33 -5.74 11.70
C ILE A 170 -4.76 -5.62 12.24
N ILE A 171 -4.89 -5.54 13.56
CA ILE A 171 -6.18 -5.33 14.25
C ILE A 171 -6.28 -3.92 14.82
N ARG A 172 -5.14 -3.27 15.09
CA ARG A 172 -5.12 -1.89 15.55
C ARG A 172 -3.90 -1.16 15.02
N TRP A 173 -4.12 0.10 14.66
CA TRP A 173 -3.06 1.08 14.49
C TRP A 173 -3.34 2.27 15.40
N SER A 174 -2.31 2.81 16.03
CA SER A 174 -2.45 4.04 16.80
C SER A 174 -1.26 4.96 16.56
N GLU A 175 -1.57 6.24 16.38
CA GLU A 175 -0.61 7.31 16.17
C GLU A 175 -0.77 8.36 17.27
N ILE A 176 0.36 8.82 17.79
CA ILE A 176 0.43 9.94 18.72
C ILE A 176 1.34 11.00 18.10
N ALA A 177 0.75 12.10 17.62
CA ALA A 177 1.45 13.19 16.99
C ALA A 177 1.95 14.23 18.00
N TYR A 178 3.24 14.60 17.92
CA TYR A 178 3.94 15.53 18.82
C TYR A 178 3.66 17.01 18.54
#